data_AF-A0A433BZ49-F1
#
_entry.id   AF-A0A433BZ49-F1
#
_cell.length_a   1.000
_cell.length_b   1.000
_cell.length_c   1.000
_cell.angle_alpha   90.00
_cell.angle_beta   90.00
_cell.angle_gamma   90.00
#
_symmetry.space_group_name_H-M   'P 1'
#
loop_
_entity.id
_entity.type
_entity.pdbx_description
1 polymer ?
#
loop_
_entity_poly.entity_id
_entity_poly.type
_entity_poly.pdbx_seq_one_letter_code
_entity_poly.pdbx_strand_id
1 'polypeptide(L)'
;MNRHATELGLVAALFAGAPSDVLAQPEVPACRLATADAKQVERTLGLALKGFQELGQPLPFDSVAVNPTSAPTTPRTLVAYVVSDATTSAVDGNGCVVKQPAVVRDEELDERSVRGGCVAAVTGGVIRCSADAVAIFGGTPDAASKLNPALLYVLSHELGHIAQGRPGEYAGRLQTINLAASRSEKLQVLQDACEPGLTKVEEDADAQAVRLLSIQLPKPPFREPTFSQRGSVLWGIDQLNLSANTWTSRALAREYSSQPTPHKAFVPTEFPTPDAKVKANAKRFVCEVLTRKTGTVSFPGRSGTHPTLEVRIQRVVEALRPLAASLPAIDGSREYQPVATLQNQLSEIFTFMYRENGKYLQAVQSSICTRVNSDKPTQGC
;
A
#
# COMPACT_ATOMS: atom_id res chain seq x y z
N MET A 1 -45.62 35.23 -16.01
CA MET A 1 -44.15 35.42 -16.07
C MET A 1 -43.73 36.22 -14.86
N ASN A 2 -42.83 35.65 -14.05
CA ASN A 2 -41.87 36.25 -13.11
C ASN A 2 -42.40 37.15 -11.98
N ARG A 3 -41.97 37.05 -10.72
CA ARG A 3 -40.98 36.21 -10.01
C ARG A 3 -41.27 36.40 -8.51
N HIS A 4 -41.36 35.31 -7.75
CA HIS A 4 -41.17 35.31 -6.30
C HIS A 4 -39.68 35.29 -6.00
N ALA A 5 -39.23 36.06 -5.00
CA ALA A 5 -38.16 35.66 -4.08
C ALA A 5 -38.13 36.65 -2.91
N THR A 6 -38.77 36.24 -1.83
CA THR A 6 -38.70 36.85 -0.50
C THR A 6 -37.45 36.35 0.22
N GLU A 7 -36.91 37.23 1.05
CA GLU A 7 -35.82 37.06 2.01
C GLU A 7 -35.97 35.81 2.89
N LEU A 8 -34.84 35.21 3.24
CA LEU A 8 -34.67 34.49 4.50
C LEU A 8 -33.20 34.56 4.93
N GLY A 9 -33.00 35.12 6.11
CA GLY A 9 -31.70 35.44 6.69
C GLY A 9 -30.99 34.25 7.34
N LEU A 10 -29.67 34.41 7.39
CA LEU A 10 -28.75 34.12 8.49
C LEU A 10 -29.21 33.11 9.58
N VAL A 11 -28.62 31.91 9.56
CA VAL A 11 -28.19 31.22 10.79
C VAL A 11 -26.76 30.73 10.54
N ALA A 12 -25.82 31.30 11.29
CA ALA A 12 -24.46 30.83 11.42
C ALA A 12 -24.39 29.77 12.55
N ALA A 13 -23.36 28.92 12.42
CA ALA A 13 -22.67 28.14 13.45
C ALA A 13 -22.99 26.64 13.56
N LEU A 14 -21.88 25.91 13.74
CA LEU A 14 -21.71 24.53 14.24
C LEU A 14 -21.74 23.39 13.20
N PHE A 15 -20.87 23.50 12.20
CA PHE A 15 -20.06 22.34 11.79
C PHE A 15 -18.62 22.60 12.21
N ALA A 16 -18.39 22.58 13.52
CA ALA A 16 -17.09 22.17 14.05
C ALA A 16 -16.98 20.65 13.80
N GLY A 17 -16.78 20.27 12.54
CA GLY A 17 -16.19 18.99 12.25
C GLY A 17 -14.82 19.04 12.91
N ALA A 18 -14.61 18.20 13.92
CA ALA A 18 -13.28 17.94 14.42
C ALA A 18 -12.38 17.72 13.20
N PRO A 19 -11.21 18.38 13.11
CA PRO A 19 -10.25 18.02 12.08
C PRO A 19 -10.09 16.50 12.20
N SER A 20 -10.29 15.77 11.11
CA SER A 20 -9.66 14.48 11.00
C SER A 20 -8.19 14.78 11.28
N ASP A 21 -7.71 14.42 12.46
CA ASP A 21 -6.32 14.53 12.81
C ASP A 21 -5.57 13.74 11.75
N VAL A 22 -5.12 14.44 10.71
CA VAL A 22 -4.02 14.03 9.86
C VAL A 22 -2.86 14.02 10.83
N LEU A 23 -2.72 12.91 11.58
CA LEU A 23 -1.72 12.75 12.61
C LEU A 23 -0.39 13.16 11.99
N ALA A 24 0.11 14.33 12.41
CA ALA A 24 1.40 14.82 11.98
C ALA A 24 2.39 13.69 12.26
N GLN A 25 2.97 13.11 11.21
CA GLN A 25 3.80 11.94 11.42
C GLN A 25 4.99 12.34 12.30
N PRO A 26 5.32 11.55 13.34
CA PRO A 26 6.37 11.92 14.30
C PRO A 26 7.67 12.20 13.56
N GLU A 27 8.39 13.24 13.97
CA GLU A 27 9.68 13.61 13.37
C GLU A 27 10.63 12.41 13.37
N VAL A 28 11.41 12.20 12.32
CA VAL A 28 12.35 11.06 12.28
C VAL A 28 13.73 11.54 12.74
N PRO A 29 14.28 11.00 13.84
CA PRO A 29 15.57 11.47 14.34
C PRO A 29 16.70 11.03 13.40
N ALA A 30 17.76 11.82 13.29
CA ALA A 30 18.87 11.57 12.36
C ALA A 30 19.52 10.18 12.54
N CYS A 31 19.54 9.65 13.76
CA CYS A 31 20.03 8.30 14.08
C CYS A 31 19.23 7.16 13.42
N ARG A 32 18.04 7.44 12.88
CA ARG A 32 17.19 6.48 12.17
C ARG A 32 17.27 6.61 10.65
N LEU A 33 17.95 7.62 10.13
CA LEU A 33 18.03 7.88 8.69
C LEU A 33 19.10 6.98 8.05
N ALA A 34 18.67 6.07 7.19
CA ALA A 34 19.57 5.19 6.45
C ALA A 34 20.11 5.91 5.21
N THR A 35 21.42 6.13 5.16
CA THR A 35 22.06 6.90 4.08
C THR A 35 22.51 6.06 2.89
N ALA A 36 22.67 4.74 3.07
CA ALA A 36 23.20 3.85 2.04
C ALA A 36 22.38 3.89 0.74
N ASP A 37 21.05 3.90 0.86
CA ASP A 37 20.13 3.82 -0.28
C ASP A 37 19.50 5.16 -0.68
N ALA A 38 19.85 6.25 0.02
CA ALA A 38 19.22 7.55 -0.18
C ALA A 38 19.35 8.08 -1.62
N LYS A 39 20.53 7.92 -2.23
CA LYS A 39 20.78 8.32 -3.63
C LYS A 39 19.93 7.55 -4.63
N GLN A 40 19.66 6.28 -4.35
CA GLN A 40 18.83 5.44 -5.23
C GLN A 40 17.37 5.88 -5.17
N VAL A 41 16.85 6.15 -3.97
CA VAL A 41 15.50 6.69 -3.76
C VAL A 41 15.36 8.05 -4.45
N GLU A 42 16.34 8.94 -4.26
CA GLU A 42 16.35 10.28 -4.87
C GLU A 42 16.26 10.20 -6.40
N ARG A 43 17.13 9.39 -7.02
CA ARG A 43 17.17 9.22 -8.47
C ARG A 43 15.90 8.57 -8.99
N THR A 44 15.34 7.59 -8.28
CA THR A 44 14.12 6.89 -8.67
C THR A 44 12.91 7.82 -8.60
N LEU A 45 12.76 8.58 -7.52
CA LEU A 45 11.70 9.59 -7.39
C LEU A 45 11.85 10.69 -8.45
N GLY A 46 13.06 11.18 -8.72
CA GLY A 46 13.29 12.17 -9.75
C GLY A 46 12.87 11.70 -11.15
N LEU A 47 13.09 10.42 -11.48
CA LEU A 47 12.60 9.81 -12.72
C LEU A 47 11.09 9.59 -12.70
N ALA A 48 10.52 9.21 -11.56
CA ALA A 48 9.08 9.06 -11.41
C ALA A 48 8.36 10.42 -11.60
N LEU A 49 8.84 11.51 -10.99
CA LEU A 49 8.27 12.86 -11.18
C LEU A 49 8.23 13.26 -12.66
N LYS A 50 9.32 12.99 -13.41
CA LYS A 50 9.36 13.19 -14.87
C LYS A 50 8.38 12.28 -15.61
N GLY A 51 8.26 11.02 -15.18
CA GLY A 51 7.28 10.07 -15.72
C GLY A 51 5.83 10.56 -15.54
N PHE A 52 5.48 11.08 -14.37
CA PHE A 52 4.17 11.69 -14.12
C PHE A 52 3.91 12.89 -15.04
N GLN A 53 4.92 13.72 -15.29
CA GLN A 53 4.84 14.80 -16.29
C GLN A 53 4.60 14.27 -17.71
N GLU A 54 5.34 13.24 -18.15
CA GLU A 54 5.15 12.59 -19.46
C GLU A 54 3.73 11.99 -19.62
N LEU A 55 3.13 11.51 -18.52
CA LEU A 55 1.77 10.97 -18.50
C LEU A 55 0.67 12.05 -18.50
N GLY A 56 1.03 13.34 -18.54
CA GLY A 56 0.10 14.46 -18.48
C GLY A 56 -0.50 14.70 -17.09
N GLN A 57 0.15 14.18 -16.03
CA GLN A 57 -0.29 14.27 -14.64
C GLN A 57 0.84 14.82 -13.76
N PRO A 58 1.35 16.05 -14.03
CA PRO A 58 2.48 16.59 -13.29
C PRO A 58 2.14 16.77 -11.81
N LEU A 59 3.06 16.36 -10.94
CA LEU A 59 2.97 16.58 -9.51
C LEU A 59 3.48 17.98 -9.13
N PRO A 60 3.08 18.54 -7.97
CA PRO A 60 3.46 19.89 -7.54
C PRO A 60 4.90 19.96 -6.99
N PHE A 61 5.82 19.13 -7.52
CA PHE A 61 7.21 19.06 -7.09
C PHE A 61 8.15 19.17 -8.28
N ASP A 62 9.19 19.99 -8.11
CA ASP A 62 10.20 20.23 -9.13
C ASP A 62 11.54 19.56 -8.77
N SER A 63 11.70 19.18 -7.49
CA SER A 63 12.89 18.52 -6.98
C SER A 63 12.56 17.51 -5.87
N VAL A 64 13.54 16.66 -5.53
CA VAL A 64 13.45 15.64 -4.49
C VAL A 64 14.59 15.87 -3.50
N ALA A 65 14.30 15.74 -2.20
CA ALA A 65 15.31 15.70 -1.15
C ALA A 65 15.11 14.43 -0.30
N VAL A 66 16.16 13.62 -0.14
CA VAL A 66 16.11 12.39 0.64
C VAL A 66 16.91 12.53 1.93
N ASN A 67 16.31 12.18 3.06
CA ASN A 67 16.87 12.34 4.40
C ASN A 67 17.42 13.76 4.66
N PRO A 68 16.66 14.84 4.37
CA PRO A 68 17.16 16.18 4.62
C PRO A 68 17.34 16.41 6.12
N THR A 69 18.46 17.02 6.51
CA THR A 69 18.75 17.36 7.92
C THR A 69 18.08 18.66 8.38
N SER A 70 17.47 19.40 7.45
CA SER A 70 16.71 20.61 7.69
C SER A 70 15.56 20.70 6.69
N ALA A 71 14.54 21.50 6.98
CA ALA A 71 13.47 21.76 6.01
C ALA A 71 14.06 22.23 4.66
N PRO A 72 13.63 21.66 3.52
CA PRO A 72 14.13 22.08 2.22
C PRO A 72 13.89 23.57 1.99
N THR A 73 14.93 24.28 1.53
CA THR A 73 14.84 25.70 1.19
C THR A 73 14.25 25.94 -0.19
N THR A 74 14.32 24.94 -1.07
CA THR A 74 13.75 24.99 -2.42
C THR A 74 12.24 24.78 -2.34
N PRO A 75 11.40 25.73 -2.81
CA PRO A 75 9.96 25.53 -2.91
C PRO A 75 9.65 24.30 -3.76
N ARG A 76 8.50 23.65 -3.51
CA ARG A 76 8.04 22.50 -4.32
C ARG A 76 9.06 21.35 -4.33
N THR A 77 9.65 21.05 -3.18
CA THR A 77 10.52 19.88 -2.99
C THR A 77 9.74 18.73 -2.39
N LEU A 78 9.74 17.58 -3.05
CA LEU A 78 9.27 16.32 -2.46
C LEU A 78 10.30 15.84 -1.45
N VAL A 79 9.88 15.56 -0.21
CA VAL A 79 10.78 15.01 0.80
C VAL A 79 10.57 13.51 0.92
N ALA A 80 11.65 12.74 0.93
CA ALA A 80 11.60 11.33 1.28
C ALA A 80 12.50 11.02 2.47
N TYR A 81 12.04 10.14 3.36
CA TYR A 81 12.84 9.62 4.47
C TYR A 81 13.01 8.11 4.29
N VAL A 82 14.26 7.63 4.35
CA VAL A 82 14.59 6.22 4.43
C VAL A 82 14.94 5.93 5.89
N VAL A 83 14.10 5.14 6.55
CA VAL A 83 14.07 4.98 8.00
C VAL A 83 14.39 3.55 8.37
N SER A 84 15.36 3.35 9.28
CA SER A 84 15.57 2.05 9.91
C SER A 84 14.37 1.74 10.82
N ASP A 85 13.73 0.59 10.65
CA ASP A 85 12.61 0.18 11.51
C ASP A 85 13.11 -0.37 12.86
N ALA A 86 12.30 -0.22 13.91
CA ALA A 86 12.60 -0.74 15.24
C ALA A 86 11.34 -1.00 16.06
N THR A 87 11.42 -1.92 17.02
CA THR A 87 10.34 -2.14 18.00
C THR A 87 10.49 -1.22 19.19
N THR A 88 9.37 -0.98 19.89
CA THR A 88 9.32 -0.07 21.04
C THR A 88 10.35 -0.40 22.14
N SER A 89 10.70 -1.68 22.32
CA SER A 89 11.67 -2.09 23.35
C SER A 89 13.14 -1.86 22.95
N ALA A 90 13.40 -1.62 21.66
CA ALA A 90 14.73 -1.50 21.08
C ALA A 90 15.19 -0.05 20.89
N VAL A 91 14.32 0.92 21.22
CA VAL A 91 14.59 2.35 21.08
C VAL A 91 14.74 3.05 22.43
N ASP A 92 15.49 4.14 22.45
CA ASP A 92 15.56 5.04 23.59
C ASP A 92 14.43 6.09 23.59
N GLY A 93 14.42 6.99 24.59
CA GLY A 93 13.44 8.06 24.68
C GLY A 93 13.49 9.09 23.53
N ASN A 94 14.55 9.08 22.72
CA ASN A 94 14.68 9.92 21.52
C ASN A 94 14.25 9.18 20.24
N GLY A 95 13.85 7.90 20.35
CA GLY A 95 13.49 7.04 19.23
C GLY A 95 14.69 6.47 18.47
N CYS A 96 15.91 6.57 19.01
CA CYS A 96 17.11 5.98 18.41
C CYS A 96 17.23 4.50 18.77
N VAL A 97 17.70 3.69 17.82
CA VAL A 97 17.96 2.26 18.06
C VAL A 97 19.13 2.10 19.02
N VAL A 98 18.90 1.45 20.15
CA VAL A 98 19.91 1.20 21.19
C VAL A 98 20.12 -0.30 21.48
N LYS A 99 19.26 -1.17 20.94
CA LYS A 99 19.40 -2.63 21.06
C LYS A 99 19.46 -3.30 19.69
N GLN A 100 20.15 -4.44 19.65
CA GLN A 100 20.20 -5.31 18.48
C GLN A 100 19.67 -6.72 18.85
N PRO A 101 18.80 -7.33 18.03
CA PRO A 101 18.24 -6.79 16.78
C PRO A 101 17.31 -5.59 17.01
N ALA A 102 17.33 -4.60 16.11
CA ALA A 102 16.46 -3.42 16.15
C ALA A 102 14.96 -3.77 16.11
N VAL A 103 14.62 -4.83 15.37
CA VAL A 103 13.26 -5.35 15.29
C VAL A 103 13.20 -6.67 16.05
N VAL A 104 12.48 -6.66 17.17
CA VAL A 104 12.27 -7.84 18.01
C VAL A 104 11.03 -8.59 17.53
N ARG A 105 11.13 -9.92 17.44
CA ARG A 105 10.02 -10.78 17.03
C ARG A 105 8.86 -10.68 18.04
N ASP A 106 7.63 -10.71 17.54
CA ASP A 106 6.39 -10.66 18.33
C ASP A 106 6.18 -9.33 19.10
N GLU A 107 6.96 -8.30 18.81
CA GLU A 107 6.75 -6.93 19.30
C GLU A 107 6.16 -6.03 18.21
N GLU A 108 5.53 -4.92 18.64
CA GLU A 108 5.07 -3.89 17.70
C GLU A 108 6.23 -2.98 17.29
N LEU A 109 6.24 -2.61 16.01
CA LEU A 109 7.06 -1.51 15.52
C LEU A 109 6.66 -0.20 16.20
N ASP A 110 7.65 0.62 16.52
CA ASP A 110 7.42 1.96 17.05
C ASP A 110 6.68 2.86 16.04
N GLU A 111 6.21 4.01 16.52
CA GLU A 111 5.45 4.97 15.71
C GLU A 111 6.29 5.66 14.60
N ARG A 112 7.61 5.54 14.64
CA ARG A 112 8.54 6.16 13.68
C ARG A 112 8.95 5.22 12.55
N SER A 113 8.73 3.92 12.75
CA SER A 113 8.94 2.88 11.76
C SER A 113 7.90 2.92 10.65
N VAL A 114 8.24 2.36 9.50
CA VAL A 114 7.39 2.32 8.32
C VAL A 114 6.81 0.93 8.13
N ARG A 115 5.50 0.82 8.33
CA ARG A 115 4.74 -0.40 8.04
C ARG A 115 4.51 -0.52 6.54
N GLY A 116 4.64 -1.72 5.99
CA GLY A 116 4.34 -1.96 4.57
C GLY A 116 5.39 -1.52 3.56
N GLY A 117 6.51 -0.99 4.04
CA GLY A 117 7.69 -0.74 3.23
C GLY A 117 7.81 0.72 2.82
N CYS A 118 6.77 1.34 2.28
CA CYS A 118 6.71 2.79 2.05
C CYS A 118 5.30 3.33 2.34
N VAL A 119 5.22 4.59 2.74
CA VAL A 119 3.97 5.32 2.96
C VAL A 119 4.10 6.79 2.55
N ALA A 120 3.09 7.32 1.88
CA ALA A 120 2.96 8.73 1.58
C ALA A 120 2.13 9.49 2.62
N ALA A 121 2.69 10.57 3.16
CA ALA A 121 1.93 11.63 3.81
C ALA A 121 1.62 12.72 2.78
N VAL A 122 0.36 12.77 2.36
CA VAL A 122 -0.15 13.70 1.35
C VAL A 122 0.11 15.15 1.73
N THR A 123 -0.21 15.50 2.97
CA THR A 123 -0.01 16.85 3.49
C THR A 123 1.48 17.10 3.65
N GLY A 124 2.02 17.96 2.77
CA GLY A 124 3.44 18.32 2.76
C GLY A 124 4.31 17.53 1.78
N GLY A 125 3.76 16.56 1.04
CA GLY A 125 4.50 15.83 0.01
C GLY A 125 5.68 15.05 0.59
N VAL A 126 5.41 14.22 1.60
CA VAL A 126 6.44 13.42 2.28
C VAL A 126 6.22 11.96 1.98
N ILE A 127 7.28 11.25 1.59
CA ILE A 127 7.30 9.79 1.51
C ILE A 127 8.20 9.26 2.63
N ARG A 128 7.78 8.23 3.34
CA ARG A 128 8.65 7.50 4.27
C ARG A 128 8.76 6.07 3.81
N CYS A 129 9.98 5.55 3.77
CA CYS A 129 10.25 4.16 3.42
C CYS A 129 11.11 3.49 4.49
N SER A 130 10.80 2.24 4.76
CA SER A 130 11.65 1.33 5.52
C SER A 130 12.96 1.11 4.77
N ALA A 131 14.09 1.21 5.47
CA ALA A 131 15.40 0.93 4.91
C ALA A 131 15.48 -0.51 4.36
N ASP A 132 14.88 -1.48 5.06
CA ASP A 132 14.83 -2.87 4.60
C ASP A 132 14.02 -3.00 3.30
N ALA A 133 12.89 -2.30 3.19
CA ALA A 133 12.09 -2.30 1.97
C ALA A 133 12.86 -1.68 0.82
N VAL A 134 13.52 -0.54 1.03
CA VAL A 134 14.35 0.10 0.00
C VAL A 134 15.49 -0.82 -0.43
N ALA A 135 16.15 -1.53 0.48
CA ALA A 135 17.20 -2.48 0.12
C ALA A 135 16.65 -3.67 -0.72
N ILE A 136 15.45 -4.18 -0.39
CA ILE A 136 14.83 -5.29 -1.12
C ILE A 136 14.35 -4.85 -2.51
N PHE A 137 13.57 -3.76 -2.57
CA PHE A 137 12.99 -3.27 -3.83
C PHE A 137 14.02 -2.53 -4.69
N GLY A 138 15.03 -1.94 -4.07
CA GLY A 138 16.16 -1.30 -4.73
C GLY A 138 17.16 -2.30 -5.30
N GLY A 139 17.21 -3.51 -4.75
CA GLY A 139 18.22 -4.52 -5.10
C GLY A 139 19.61 -4.17 -4.60
N THR A 140 20.58 -5.04 -4.85
CA THR A 140 21.98 -4.77 -4.53
C THR A 140 22.55 -3.68 -5.44
N PRO A 141 23.27 -2.68 -4.91
CA PRO A 141 23.88 -1.59 -5.67
C PRO A 141 25.12 -2.07 -6.45
N ASP A 142 25.03 -3.18 -7.17
CA ASP A 142 26.08 -3.61 -8.09
C ASP A 142 25.88 -2.89 -9.42
N ALA A 143 26.56 -1.74 -9.49
CA ALA A 143 26.60 -0.71 -10.53
C ALA A 143 25.73 0.52 -10.20
N ALA A 144 26.40 1.62 -9.84
CA ALA A 144 25.84 2.97 -9.64
C ALA A 144 24.96 3.48 -10.81
N SER A 145 24.91 2.78 -11.95
CA SER A 145 24.10 3.13 -13.11
C SER A 145 22.72 2.48 -13.15
N LYS A 146 22.49 1.33 -12.51
CA LYS A 146 21.25 0.54 -12.64
C LYS A 146 20.25 0.86 -11.53
N LEU A 147 18.97 1.02 -11.90
CA LEU A 147 17.88 1.14 -10.93
C LEU A 147 16.96 -0.06 -11.06
N ASN A 148 16.55 -0.61 -9.91
CA ASN A 148 15.60 -1.72 -9.89
C ASN A 148 14.17 -1.19 -10.15
N PRO A 149 13.45 -1.75 -11.13
CA PRO A 149 12.08 -1.33 -11.43
C PRO A 149 11.08 -1.64 -10.30
N ALA A 150 11.40 -2.55 -9.38
CA ALA A 150 10.55 -2.79 -8.23
C ALA A 150 10.48 -1.56 -7.30
N LEU A 151 11.60 -0.88 -7.05
CA LEU A 151 11.61 0.39 -6.31
C LEU A 151 10.85 1.49 -7.05
N LEU A 152 10.94 1.53 -8.38
CA LEU A 152 10.17 2.47 -9.19
C LEU A 152 8.66 2.26 -9.00
N TYR A 153 8.20 1.01 -9.01
CA TYR A 153 6.79 0.68 -8.80
C TYR A 153 6.31 1.17 -7.44
N VAL A 154 7.00 0.80 -6.35
CA VAL A 154 6.62 1.16 -4.98
C VAL A 154 6.58 2.68 -4.81
N LEU A 155 7.63 3.39 -5.23
CA LEU A 155 7.69 4.84 -5.08
C LEU A 155 6.67 5.56 -5.99
N SER A 156 6.38 5.03 -7.18
CA SER A 156 5.36 5.60 -8.06
C SER A 156 3.95 5.39 -7.52
N HIS A 157 3.71 4.29 -6.81
CA HIS A 157 2.46 4.04 -6.10
C HIS A 157 2.25 5.10 -4.99
N GLU A 158 3.27 5.36 -4.17
CA GLU A 158 3.22 6.43 -3.16
C GLU A 158 3.04 7.84 -3.75
N LEU A 159 3.67 8.11 -4.90
CA LEU A 159 3.44 9.35 -5.64
C LEU A 159 2.00 9.44 -6.17
N GLY A 160 1.38 8.30 -6.50
CA GLY A 160 -0.03 8.23 -6.88
C GLY A 160 -0.96 8.67 -5.74
N HIS A 161 -0.67 8.28 -4.50
CA HIS A 161 -1.38 8.78 -3.31
C HIS A 161 -1.28 10.30 -3.17
N ILE A 162 -0.07 10.85 -3.36
CA ILE A 162 0.14 12.30 -3.33
C ILE A 162 -0.62 12.99 -4.48
N ALA A 163 -0.62 12.42 -5.69
CA ALA A 163 -1.36 12.93 -6.84
C ALA A 163 -2.86 13.03 -6.56
N GLN A 164 -3.41 12.03 -5.87
CA GLN A 164 -4.82 11.92 -5.54
C GLN A 164 -5.24 12.78 -4.35
N GLY A 165 -4.28 13.33 -3.59
CA GLY A 165 -4.58 14.03 -2.35
C GLY A 165 -5.11 13.09 -1.26
N ARG A 166 -4.77 11.80 -1.31
CA ARG A 166 -5.30 10.75 -0.42
C ARG A 166 -4.15 9.91 0.15
N PRO A 167 -4.07 9.71 1.48
CA PRO A 167 -3.01 8.88 2.06
C PRO A 167 -3.16 7.45 1.57
N GLY A 168 -2.03 6.76 1.38
CA GLY A 168 -2.03 5.32 1.14
C GLY A 168 -2.38 4.56 2.41
N GLU A 169 -3.09 3.45 2.28
CA GLU A 169 -3.42 2.54 3.36
C GLU A 169 -2.70 1.21 3.20
N TYR A 170 -1.89 0.85 4.20
CA TYR A 170 -1.17 -0.40 4.16
C TYR A 170 -2.08 -1.63 4.38
N ALA A 171 -2.00 -2.59 3.45
CA ALA A 171 -2.65 -3.90 3.58
C ALA A 171 -2.13 -4.65 4.82
N GLY A 172 -3.05 -4.99 5.72
CA GLY A 172 -2.73 -5.68 6.97
C GLY A 172 -3.04 -4.84 8.22
N ARG A 173 -3.45 -3.58 8.07
CA ARG A 173 -4.01 -2.85 9.22
C ARG A 173 -5.40 -3.41 9.54
N LEU A 174 -5.47 -4.25 10.57
CA LEU A 174 -6.75 -4.63 11.15
C LEU A 174 -7.33 -3.45 11.92
N GLN A 175 -8.57 -3.12 11.62
CA GLN A 175 -9.35 -2.21 12.44
C GLN A 175 -9.86 -2.95 13.67
N THR A 176 -9.81 -2.30 14.82
CA THR A 176 -10.28 -2.86 16.08
C THR A 176 -11.58 -2.19 16.51
N ILE A 177 -12.57 -2.98 16.89
CA ILE A 177 -13.80 -2.51 17.53
C ILE A 177 -13.80 -2.99 18.98
N ASN A 178 -13.90 -2.04 19.91
CA ASN A 178 -14.20 -2.35 21.31
C ASN A 178 -15.68 -2.79 21.41
N LEU A 179 -15.94 -4.03 21.79
CA LEU A 179 -17.30 -4.56 21.88
C LEU A 179 -18.11 -3.95 23.03
N ALA A 180 -17.45 -3.32 24.00
CA ALA A 180 -18.09 -2.55 25.07
C ALA A 180 -18.62 -1.18 24.60
N ALA A 181 -18.19 -0.70 23.42
CA ALA A 181 -18.74 0.53 22.84
C ALA A 181 -20.24 0.39 22.56
N SER A 182 -20.94 1.52 22.48
CA SER A 182 -22.36 1.55 22.19
C SER A 182 -22.66 0.94 20.83
N ARG A 183 -23.89 0.45 20.64
CA ARG A 183 -24.29 -0.14 19.35
C ARG A 183 -24.18 0.87 18.20
N SER A 184 -24.49 2.14 18.44
CA SER A 184 -24.37 3.22 17.44
C SER A 184 -22.92 3.45 17.05
N GLU A 185 -21.99 3.52 18.01
CA GLU A 185 -20.56 3.68 17.72
C GLU A 185 -20.03 2.49 16.92
N LYS A 186 -20.37 1.26 17.31
CA LYS A 186 -19.97 0.05 16.58
C LYS A 186 -20.53 0.01 15.17
N LEU A 187 -21.78 0.47 14.97
CA LEU A 187 -22.38 0.57 13.65
C LEU A 187 -21.69 1.62 12.79
N GLN A 188 -21.37 2.79 13.35
CA GLN A 188 -20.67 3.85 12.65
C GLN A 188 -19.30 3.38 12.14
N VAL A 189 -18.49 2.74 12.99
CA VAL A 189 -17.19 2.19 12.57
C VAL A 189 -17.34 1.18 11.41
N LEU A 190 -18.37 0.33 11.45
CA LEU A 190 -18.64 -0.61 10.36
C LEU A 190 -19.11 0.10 9.08
N GLN A 191 -19.88 1.18 9.19
CA GLN A 191 -20.34 1.98 8.04
C GLN A 191 -19.17 2.73 7.39
N ASP A 192 -18.31 3.35 8.20
CA ASP A 192 -17.09 4.02 7.74
C ASP A 192 -16.17 3.03 7.00
N ALA A 193 -15.99 1.83 7.58
CA ALA A 193 -15.23 0.75 6.96
C ALA A 193 -15.87 0.18 5.68
N CYS A 194 -17.10 0.59 5.33
CA CYS A 194 -17.83 0.18 4.14
C CYS A 194 -17.90 1.25 3.06
N GLU A 195 -17.35 2.44 3.30
CA GLU A 195 -17.26 3.49 2.30
C GLU A 195 -16.33 3.07 1.14
N PRO A 196 -16.81 3.10 -0.12
CA PRO A 196 -16.08 2.58 -1.28
C PRO A 196 -14.89 3.45 -1.72
N GLY A 197 -14.64 4.59 -1.06
CA GLY A 197 -13.67 5.58 -1.53
C GLY A 197 -12.22 5.11 -1.49
N LEU A 198 -11.85 4.27 -0.52
CA LEU A 198 -10.43 4.04 -0.21
C LEU A 198 -9.81 2.84 -0.97
N THR A 199 -10.58 1.81 -1.36
CA THR A 199 -10.06 0.75 -2.25
C THR A 199 -9.71 1.28 -3.64
N LYS A 200 -10.54 2.19 -4.17
CA LYS A 200 -10.30 2.79 -5.49
C LYS A 200 -9.02 3.64 -5.51
N VAL A 201 -8.71 4.31 -4.40
CA VAL A 201 -7.47 5.08 -4.24
C VAL A 201 -6.24 4.20 -4.47
N GLU A 202 -6.23 3.01 -3.86
CA GLU A 202 -5.16 2.02 -4.02
C GLU A 202 -5.07 1.46 -5.43
N GLU A 203 -6.21 1.14 -6.04
CA GLU A 203 -6.25 0.64 -7.42
C GLU A 203 -5.79 1.69 -8.43
N ASP A 204 -6.18 2.95 -8.23
CA ASP A 204 -5.78 4.07 -9.08
C ASP A 204 -4.28 4.38 -8.90
N ALA A 205 -3.73 4.26 -7.68
CA ALA A 205 -2.30 4.40 -7.40
C ALA A 205 -1.48 3.29 -8.08
N ASP A 206 -1.94 2.03 -7.96
CA ASP A 206 -1.35 0.89 -8.68
C ASP A 206 -1.41 1.08 -10.20
N ALA A 207 -2.55 1.51 -10.74
CA ALA A 207 -2.70 1.75 -12.18
C ALA A 207 -1.75 2.83 -12.69
N GLN A 208 -1.53 3.90 -11.91
CA GLN A 208 -0.55 4.94 -12.24
C GLN A 208 0.88 4.41 -12.21
N ALA A 209 1.25 3.64 -11.18
CA ALA A 209 2.56 3.01 -11.08
C ALA A 209 2.84 2.08 -12.27
N VAL A 210 1.85 1.29 -12.69
CA VAL A 210 1.95 0.41 -13.87
C VAL A 210 2.10 1.22 -15.16
N ARG A 211 1.35 2.30 -15.35
CA ARG A 211 1.53 3.19 -16.52
C ARG A 211 2.94 3.78 -16.56
N LEU A 212 3.48 4.14 -15.41
CA LEU A 212 4.84 4.68 -15.30
C LEU A 212 5.89 3.61 -15.63
N LEU A 213 5.72 2.38 -15.14
CA LEU A 213 6.58 1.26 -15.53
C LEU A 213 6.58 1.06 -17.06
N SER A 214 5.42 1.09 -17.70
CA SER A 214 5.31 0.89 -19.15
C SER A 214 6.12 1.91 -19.96
N ILE A 215 6.27 3.14 -19.49
CA ILE A 215 7.07 4.17 -20.17
C ILE A 215 8.55 4.14 -19.79
N GLN A 216 8.89 3.71 -18.57
CA GLN A 216 10.25 3.77 -18.04
C GLN A 216 11.06 2.49 -18.27
N LEU A 217 10.44 1.30 -18.19
CA LEU A 217 11.13 0.01 -18.33
C LEU A 217 11.93 -0.15 -19.63
N PRO A 218 11.44 0.33 -20.79
CA PRO A 218 12.22 0.24 -22.04
C PRO A 218 13.43 1.19 -22.08
N LYS A 219 13.54 2.14 -21.14
CA LYS A 219 14.52 3.24 -21.16
C LYS A 219 15.58 3.05 -20.06
N PRO A 220 16.84 3.51 -20.26
CA PRO A 220 17.77 3.66 -19.16
C PRO A 220 17.20 4.61 -18.09
N PRO A 221 17.48 4.38 -16.79
CA PRO A 221 18.37 3.34 -16.23
C PRO A 221 17.66 2.02 -15.85
N PHE A 222 16.38 1.85 -16.17
CA PHE A 222 15.62 0.64 -15.84
C PHE A 222 15.78 -0.46 -16.91
N ARG A 223 16.20 -0.08 -18.12
CA ARG A 223 16.56 -1.03 -19.18
C ARG A 223 17.80 -1.82 -18.78
N GLU A 224 17.70 -3.15 -18.77
CA GLU A 224 18.83 -4.07 -18.60
C GLU A 224 19.60 -4.18 -19.92
N PRO A 225 20.83 -3.61 -20.01
CA PRO A 225 21.59 -3.56 -21.26
C PRO A 225 22.02 -4.93 -21.79
N THR A 226 22.07 -5.97 -20.96
CA THR A 226 22.45 -7.32 -21.45
C THR A 226 21.33 -8.01 -22.23
N PHE A 227 20.10 -7.51 -22.15
CA PHE A 227 18.93 -8.08 -22.80
C PHE A 227 18.41 -7.20 -23.93
N SER A 228 17.64 -7.84 -24.83
CA SER A 228 16.89 -7.12 -25.86
C SER A 228 15.90 -6.16 -25.21
N GLN A 229 15.34 -5.23 -25.97
CA GLN A 229 14.30 -4.33 -25.41
C GLN A 229 13.13 -5.13 -24.84
N ARG A 230 12.70 -6.17 -25.57
CA ARG A 230 11.71 -7.14 -25.10
C ARG A 230 12.19 -7.86 -23.83
N GLY A 231 13.38 -8.45 -23.87
CA GLY A 231 13.95 -9.22 -22.76
C GLY A 231 14.13 -8.37 -21.50
N SER A 232 14.49 -7.10 -21.64
CA SER A 232 14.61 -6.15 -20.54
C SER A 232 13.28 -5.87 -19.84
N VAL A 233 12.18 -5.73 -20.59
CA VAL A 233 10.84 -5.54 -19.98
C VAL A 233 10.43 -6.81 -19.23
N LEU A 234 10.66 -7.99 -19.83
CA LEU A 234 10.38 -9.27 -19.17
C LEU A 234 11.22 -9.49 -17.91
N TRP A 235 12.50 -9.10 -17.94
CA TRP A 235 13.37 -9.09 -16.78
C TRP A 235 12.83 -8.15 -15.69
N GLY A 236 12.35 -6.97 -16.06
CA GLY A 236 11.75 -6.02 -15.12
C GLY A 236 10.52 -6.61 -14.41
N ILE A 237 9.64 -7.30 -15.14
CA ILE A 237 8.50 -8.03 -14.55
C ILE A 237 8.98 -9.05 -13.50
N ASP A 238 10.02 -9.82 -13.82
CA ASP A 238 10.57 -10.82 -12.90
C ASP A 238 11.21 -10.15 -11.66
N GLN A 239 11.89 -9.01 -11.81
CA GLN A 239 12.43 -8.26 -10.65
C GLN A 239 11.33 -7.78 -9.71
N LEU A 240 10.19 -7.31 -10.23
CA LEU A 240 9.03 -6.94 -9.41
C LEU A 240 8.53 -8.14 -8.61
N ASN A 241 8.35 -9.28 -9.27
CA ASN A 241 7.85 -10.50 -8.62
C ASN A 241 8.83 -11.01 -7.54
N LEU A 242 10.12 -11.09 -7.86
CA LEU A 242 11.16 -11.53 -6.92
C LEU A 242 11.25 -10.62 -5.69
N SER A 243 11.25 -9.29 -5.90
CA SER A 243 11.33 -8.32 -4.82
C SER A 243 10.08 -8.37 -3.95
N ALA A 244 8.90 -8.50 -4.56
CA ALA A 244 7.64 -8.59 -3.83
C ALA A 244 7.52 -9.88 -3.01
N ASN A 245 7.92 -11.03 -3.55
CA ASN A 245 7.95 -12.29 -2.80
C ASN A 245 8.93 -12.22 -1.62
N THR A 246 10.10 -11.63 -1.84
CA THR A 246 11.12 -11.42 -0.80
C THR A 246 10.58 -10.50 0.29
N TRP A 247 9.92 -9.39 -0.09
CA TRP A 247 9.29 -8.47 0.84
C TRP A 247 8.21 -9.17 1.64
N THR A 248 7.27 -9.86 0.99
CA THR A 248 6.20 -10.60 1.67
C THR A 248 6.77 -11.61 2.68
N SER A 249 7.78 -12.39 2.32
CA SER A 249 8.41 -13.34 3.25
C SER A 249 9.00 -12.65 4.48
N ARG A 250 9.68 -11.50 4.30
CA ARG A 250 10.28 -10.74 5.42
C ARG A 250 9.26 -9.94 6.23
N ALA A 251 8.35 -9.25 5.56
CA ALA A 251 7.30 -8.45 6.17
C ALA A 251 6.30 -9.33 6.93
N LEU A 252 5.94 -10.52 6.43
CA LEU A 252 5.12 -11.48 7.18
C LEU A 252 5.79 -11.87 8.50
N ALA A 253 7.08 -12.19 8.49
CA ALA A 253 7.81 -12.53 9.72
C ALA A 253 7.88 -11.34 10.70
N ARG A 254 7.99 -10.13 10.17
CA ARG A 254 8.17 -8.87 10.90
C ARG A 254 6.89 -8.28 11.46
N GLU A 255 5.80 -8.36 10.71
CA GLU A 255 4.57 -7.58 10.95
C GLU A 255 3.36 -8.43 11.34
N TYR A 256 3.39 -9.75 11.13
CA TYR A 256 2.28 -10.65 11.48
C TYR A 256 2.53 -11.47 12.74
N SER A 257 3.71 -11.34 13.37
CA SER A 257 4.01 -11.98 14.66
C SER A 257 3.31 -11.28 15.84
N SER A 258 2.96 -10.00 15.70
CA SER A 258 2.33 -9.18 16.76
C SER A 258 0.95 -8.63 16.42
N GLN A 259 0.37 -8.96 15.25
CA GLN A 259 -0.96 -8.47 14.90
C GLN A 259 -2.08 -9.20 15.66
N PRO A 260 -3.16 -8.49 16.06
CA PRO A 260 -4.37 -9.13 16.55
C PRO A 260 -4.84 -10.18 15.54
N THR A 261 -5.27 -11.36 15.98
CA THR A 261 -5.86 -12.33 15.04
C THR A 261 -7.14 -11.75 14.44
N PRO A 262 -7.30 -11.71 13.10
CA PRO A 262 -8.54 -11.25 12.51
C PRO A 262 -9.70 -12.16 12.93
N HIS A 263 -10.90 -11.59 13.02
CA HIS A 263 -12.09 -12.35 13.36
C HIS A 263 -12.26 -13.55 12.42
N LYS A 264 -12.62 -14.72 12.96
CA LYS A 264 -12.84 -16.01 12.24
C LYS A 264 -13.73 -15.95 10.99
N ALA A 265 -14.48 -14.88 10.79
CA ALA A 265 -15.30 -14.66 9.61
C ALA A 265 -14.50 -14.17 8.39
N PHE A 266 -13.24 -13.77 8.58
CA PHE A 266 -12.30 -13.36 7.54
C PHE A 266 -11.22 -14.41 7.29
N VAL A 267 -11.33 -15.59 7.90
CA VAL A 267 -10.42 -16.71 7.70
C VAL A 267 -11.20 -17.78 6.93
N PRO A 268 -10.95 -17.97 5.62
CA PRO A 268 -11.63 -19.02 4.87
C PRO A 268 -11.21 -20.39 5.39
N THR A 269 -12.17 -21.33 5.43
CA THR A 269 -11.92 -22.71 5.84
C THR A 269 -11.91 -23.68 4.66
N GLU A 270 -12.27 -23.22 3.46
CA GLU A 270 -12.28 -24.00 2.22
C GLU A 270 -12.18 -23.08 0.99
N PHE A 271 -11.60 -23.60 -0.09
CA PHE A 271 -11.42 -22.89 -1.35
C PHE A 271 -11.94 -23.71 -2.54
N PRO A 272 -12.75 -23.13 -3.45
CA PRO A 272 -13.42 -21.84 -3.32
C PRO A 272 -14.48 -21.87 -2.21
N THR A 273 -14.65 -20.78 -1.47
CA THR A 273 -15.69 -20.72 -0.43
C THR A 273 -17.08 -20.52 -1.04
N PRO A 274 -18.07 -21.38 -0.77
CA PRO A 274 -19.44 -21.20 -1.28
C PRO A 274 -20.10 -19.91 -0.79
N ASP A 275 -20.89 -19.26 -1.65
CA ASP A 275 -21.62 -18.02 -1.35
C ASP A 275 -22.47 -18.10 -0.09
N ALA A 276 -23.09 -19.26 0.18
CA ALA A 276 -23.87 -19.47 1.38
C ALA A 276 -23.01 -19.33 2.66
N LYS A 277 -21.78 -19.84 2.64
CA LYS A 277 -20.83 -19.69 3.75
C LYS A 277 -20.30 -18.27 3.86
N VAL A 278 -20.06 -17.59 2.74
CA VAL A 278 -19.70 -16.16 2.72
C VAL A 278 -20.77 -15.33 3.44
N LYS A 279 -22.04 -15.48 3.04
CA LYS A 279 -23.18 -14.77 3.65
C LYS A 279 -23.35 -15.12 5.14
N ALA A 280 -23.19 -16.40 5.50
CA ALA A 280 -23.26 -16.83 6.88
C ALA A 280 -22.14 -16.23 7.76
N ASN A 281 -20.91 -16.18 7.24
CA ASN A 281 -19.77 -15.57 7.91
C ASN A 281 -19.95 -14.07 8.11
N ALA A 282 -20.37 -13.36 7.07
CA ALA A 282 -20.69 -11.93 7.13
C ALA A 282 -21.79 -11.63 8.16
N LYS A 283 -22.89 -12.41 8.14
CA LYS A 283 -23.97 -12.30 9.13
C LYS A 283 -23.46 -12.51 10.55
N ARG A 284 -22.69 -13.59 10.77
CA ARG A 284 -22.10 -13.92 12.07
C ARG A 284 -21.23 -12.80 12.60
N PHE A 285 -20.36 -12.23 11.76
CA PHE A 285 -19.52 -11.09 12.13
C PHE A 285 -20.35 -9.89 12.59
N VAL A 286 -21.31 -9.43 11.77
CA VAL A 286 -22.16 -8.26 12.11
C VAL A 286 -22.95 -8.52 13.39
N CYS A 287 -23.51 -9.71 13.57
CA CYS A 287 -24.22 -10.07 14.79
C CYS A 287 -23.29 -10.06 16.01
N GLU A 288 -22.13 -10.69 15.93
CA GLU A 288 -21.18 -10.73 17.05
C GLU A 288 -20.71 -9.31 17.44
N VAL A 289 -20.38 -8.44 16.46
CA VAL A 289 -19.96 -7.06 16.72
C VAL A 289 -21.08 -6.22 17.35
N LEU A 290 -22.29 -6.25 16.79
CA LEU A 290 -23.37 -5.36 17.23
C LEU A 290 -24.06 -5.82 18.53
N THR A 291 -23.99 -7.10 18.88
CA THR A 291 -24.71 -7.66 20.04
C THR A 291 -23.83 -7.96 21.26
N ARG A 292 -22.55 -8.29 21.08
CA ARG A 292 -21.65 -8.52 22.22
C ARG A 292 -21.33 -7.22 22.96
N LYS A 293 -21.01 -7.36 24.24
CA LYS A 293 -20.75 -6.24 25.17
C LYS A 293 -19.33 -6.23 25.75
N THR A 294 -18.50 -7.22 25.42
CA THR A 294 -17.17 -7.41 26.04
C THR A 294 -16.17 -7.92 25.02
N GLY A 295 -14.91 -7.50 25.16
CA GLY A 295 -13.79 -7.90 24.31
C GLY A 295 -13.52 -6.94 23.15
N THR A 296 -12.58 -7.32 22.30
CA THR A 296 -12.18 -6.56 21.11
C THR A 296 -12.27 -7.47 19.90
N VAL A 297 -12.74 -6.93 18.79
CA VAL A 297 -12.76 -7.63 17.50
C VAL A 297 -11.87 -6.89 16.52
N SER A 298 -11.00 -7.64 15.85
CA SER A 298 -10.13 -7.13 14.80
C SER A 298 -10.60 -7.62 13.44
N PHE A 299 -10.66 -6.75 12.43
CA PHE A 299 -11.12 -7.10 11.09
C PHE A 299 -10.41 -6.28 10.00
N PRO A 300 -10.27 -6.80 8.77
CA PRO A 300 -9.78 -6.03 7.65
C PRO A 300 -10.88 -5.06 7.19
N GLY A 301 -10.69 -3.74 7.36
CA GLY A 301 -11.64 -2.77 6.84
C GLY A 301 -11.64 -2.75 5.31
N ARG A 302 -12.80 -2.68 4.64
CA ARG A 302 -12.91 -2.63 3.16
C ARG A 302 -12.10 -1.49 2.57
N SER A 303 -12.07 -0.40 3.33
CA SER A 303 -11.45 0.84 2.96
C SER A 303 -9.92 0.73 2.90
N GLY A 304 -9.29 -0.20 3.62
CA GLY A 304 -7.83 -0.25 3.78
C GLY A 304 -7.11 -1.44 3.19
N THR A 305 -7.67 -2.11 2.19
CA THR A 305 -7.01 -3.29 1.60
C THR A 305 -6.58 -3.00 0.18
N HIS A 306 -5.26 -2.90 -0.05
CA HIS A 306 -4.69 -3.09 -1.38
C HIS A 306 -5.22 -4.40 -2.00
N PRO A 307 -5.32 -4.50 -3.33
CA PRO A 307 -5.43 -5.80 -3.98
C PRO A 307 -4.32 -6.74 -3.48
N THR A 308 -4.59 -8.06 -3.44
CA THR A 308 -3.56 -9.01 -3.02
C THR A 308 -2.32 -8.90 -3.91
N LEU A 309 -1.15 -9.29 -3.41
CA LEU A 309 0.09 -9.18 -4.16
C LEU A 309 -0.04 -9.84 -5.55
N GLU A 310 -0.68 -11.00 -5.61
CA GLU A 310 -0.89 -11.78 -6.82
C GLU A 310 -1.74 -11.02 -7.83
N VAL A 311 -2.80 -10.34 -7.37
CA VAL A 311 -3.62 -9.47 -8.22
C VAL A 311 -2.80 -8.29 -8.75
N ARG A 312 -1.97 -7.68 -7.91
CA ARG A 312 -1.10 -6.56 -8.31
C ARG A 312 -0.07 -7.01 -9.35
N ILE A 313 0.62 -8.13 -9.11
CA ILE A 313 1.59 -8.70 -10.05
C ILE A 313 0.90 -9.17 -11.33
N GLN A 314 -0.29 -9.75 -11.27
CA GLN A 314 -1.07 -10.10 -12.46
C GLN A 314 -1.35 -8.85 -13.31
N ARG A 315 -1.81 -7.75 -12.71
CA ARG A 315 -2.08 -6.49 -13.42
C ARG A 315 -0.81 -5.92 -14.07
N VAL A 316 0.33 -5.97 -13.37
CA VAL A 316 1.64 -5.60 -13.92
C VAL A 316 1.96 -6.45 -15.16
N VAL A 317 1.81 -7.77 -15.05
CA VAL A 317 2.08 -8.71 -16.15
C VAL A 317 1.16 -8.47 -17.35
N GLU A 318 -0.14 -8.27 -17.11
CA GLU A 318 -1.15 -8.00 -18.14
C GLU A 318 -0.86 -6.70 -18.89
N ALA A 319 -0.35 -5.67 -18.22
CA ALA A 319 0.02 -4.41 -18.85
C ALA A 319 1.36 -4.49 -19.61
N LEU A 320 2.36 -5.17 -19.05
CA LEU A 320 3.73 -5.13 -19.57
C LEU A 320 4.05 -6.21 -20.61
N ARG A 321 3.35 -7.37 -20.61
CA ARG A 321 3.58 -8.41 -21.63
C ARG A 321 3.22 -7.96 -23.05
N PRO A 322 2.08 -7.29 -23.30
CA PRO A 322 1.77 -6.75 -24.62
C PRO A 322 2.80 -5.73 -25.09
N LEU A 323 3.29 -4.87 -24.17
CA LEU A 323 4.39 -3.95 -24.44
C LEU A 323 5.64 -4.70 -24.86
N ALA A 324 6.08 -5.70 -24.08
CA ALA A 324 7.27 -6.49 -24.39
C ALA A 324 7.15 -7.19 -25.76
N ALA A 325 5.96 -7.71 -26.11
CA ALA A 325 5.70 -8.34 -27.40
C ALA A 325 5.79 -7.37 -28.59
N SER A 326 5.51 -6.08 -28.37
CA SER A 326 5.63 -5.04 -29.40
C SER A 326 7.07 -4.56 -29.63
N LEU A 327 7.99 -4.87 -28.70
CA LEU A 327 9.38 -4.43 -28.77
C LEU A 327 10.25 -5.40 -29.59
N PRO A 328 11.32 -4.91 -30.24
CA PRO A 328 12.24 -5.77 -30.98
C PRO A 328 12.86 -6.85 -30.10
N ALA A 329 12.88 -8.08 -30.61
CA ALA A 329 13.48 -9.25 -29.96
C ALA A 329 14.97 -9.45 -30.33
N ILE A 330 15.49 -8.77 -31.35
CA ILE A 330 16.85 -9.04 -31.84
C ILE A 330 17.53 -7.70 -32.15
N ASP A 331 18.41 -7.27 -31.25
CA ASP A 331 19.39 -6.19 -31.47
C ASP A 331 20.84 -6.69 -31.24
N GLY A 332 21.08 -8.01 -31.26
CA GLY A 332 22.38 -8.64 -30.97
C GLY A 332 22.63 -8.95 -29.49
N SER A 333 21.68 -8.62 -28.61
CA SER A 333 21.70 -8.94 -27.18
C SER A 333 21.00 -10.27 -26.86
N ARG A 334 21.10 -10.73 -25.60
CA ARG A 334 20.49 -12.01 -25.16
C ARG A 334 18.99 -11.83 -24.96
N GLU A 335 18.19 -12.83 -25.35
CA GLU A 335 16.78 -12.87 -24.95
C GLU A 335 16.66 -13.35 -23.49
N TYR A 336 15.88 -12.63 -22.70
CA TYR A 336 15.61 -13.02 -21.32
C TYR A 336 14.60 -14.16 -21.30
N GLN A 337 14.93 -15.24 -20.58
CA GLN A 337 14.00 -16.32 -20.29
C GLN A 337 13.45 -16.10 -18.88
N PRO A 338 12.15 -15.78 -18.74
CA PRO A 338 11.55 -15.53 -17.43
C PRO A 338 11.73 -16.70 -16.47
N VAL A 339 12.47 -16.46 -15.39
CA VAL A 339 12.73 -17.45 -14.32
C VAL A 339 11.53 -17.51 -13.39
N ALA A 340 10.88 -16.37 -13.14
CA ALA A 340 9.71 -16.32 -12.26
C ALA A 340 8.48 -16.99 -12.87
N THR A 341 8.46 -17.23 -14.20
CA THR A 341 7.39 -18.01 -14.85
C THR A 341 7.43 -19.49 -14.48
N LEU A 342 8.59 -20.04 -14.10
CA LEU A 342 8.72 -21.40 -13.55
C LEU A 342 8.30 -21.47 -12.07
N GLN A 343 8.57 -20.41 -11.28
CA GLN A 343 7.97 -20.27 -9.94
C GLN A 343 6.45 -20.11 -10.02
N ASN A 344 5.93 -19.49 -11.09
CA ASN A 344 4.49 -19.37 -11.34
C ASN A 344 3.78 -20.74 -11.46
N GLN A 345 4.49 -21.81 -11.86
CA GLN A 345 3.91 -23.16 -11.97
C GLN A 345 3.83 -23.90 -10.63
N LEU A 346 4.78 -23.69 -9.72
CA LEU A 346 4.64 -24.11 -8.31
C LEU A 346 3.72 -23.15 -7.52
N SER A 347 3.58 -21.92 -8.03
CA SER A 347 2.68 -20.89 -7.56
C SER A 347 1.24 -21.12 -8.02
N GLU A 348 0.88 -22.02 -8.93
CA GLU A 348 -0.53 -22.13 -9.36
C GLU A 348 -1.47 -22.45 -8.19
N ILE A 349 -1.03 -23.28 -7.24
CA ILE A 349 -1.79 -23.60 -6.02
C ILE A 349 -1.82 -22.40 -5.07
N PHE A 350 -0.70 -21.71 -4.85
CA PHE A 350 -0.65 -20.53 -4.00
C PHE A 350 -1.40 -19.35 -4.61
N THR A 351 -1.20 -19.08 -5.90
CA THR A 351 -1.97 -18.14 -6.74
C THR A 351 -3.45 -18.46 -6.68
N PHE A 352 -3.84 -19.73 -6.80
CA PHE A 352 -5.24 -20.14 -6.62
C PHE A 352 -5.71 -19.81 -5.20
N MET A 353 -4.98 -20.21 -4.16
CA MET A 353 -5.33 -19.92 -2.77
C MET A 353 -5.41 -18.42 -2.48
N TYR A 354 -4.47 -17.61 -2.95
CA TYR A 354 -4.45 -16.17 -2.76
C TYR A 354 -5.55 -15.47 -3.53
N ARG A 355 -5.80 -15.88 -4.79
CA ARG A 355 -6.91 -15.38 -5.59
C ARG A 355 -8.25 -15.71 -4.95
N GLU A 356 -8.45 -16.97 -4.55
CA GLU A 356 -9.69 -17.39 -3.91
C GLU A 356 -9.84 -16.77 -2.51
N ASN A 357 -8.74 -16.54 -1.78
CA ASN A 357 -8.75 -15.77 -0.53
C ASN A 357 -9.13 -14.30 -0.77
N GLY A 358 -8.56 -13.65 -1.79
CA GLY A 358 -8.92 -12.29 -2.18
C GLY A 358 -10.40 -12.18 -2.56
N LYS A 359 -10.92 -13.12 -3.38
CA LYS A 359 -12.35 -13.21 -3.72
C LYS A 359 -13.21 -13.41 -2.48
N TYR A 360 -12.81 -14.32 -1.58
CA TYR A 360 -13.53 -14.58 -0.34
C TYR A 360 -13.61 -13.33 0.54
N LEU A 361 -12.48 -12.68 0.80
CA LEU A 361 -12.42 -11.45 1.60
C LEU A 361 -13.29 -10.35 0.98
N GLN A 362 -13.20 -10.15 -0.34
CA GLN A 362 -14.04 -9.20 -1.05
C GLN A 362 -15.53 -9.53 -0.92
N ALA A 363 -15.92 -10.80 -1.05
CA ALA A 363 -17.30 -11.24 -0.98
C ALA A 363 -17.87 -11.17 0.44
N VAL A 364 -17.09 -11.54 1.46
CA VAL A 364 -17.45 -11.40 2.87
C VAL A 364 -17.64 -9.93 3.21
N GLN A 365 -16.68 -9.08 2.84
CA GLN A 365 -16.76 -7.65 3.11
C GLN A 365 -17.95 -7.00 2.40
N SER A 366 -18.19 -7.35 1.13
CA SER A 366 -19.37 -6.87 0.39
C SER A 366 -20.67 -7.28 1.08
N SER A 367 -20.75 -8.53 1.55
CA SER A 367 -21.91 -9.04 2.28
C SER A 367 -22.09 -8.36 3.65
N ILE A 368 -21.00 -8.03 4.35
CA ILE A 368 -21.02 -7.23 5.58
C ILE A 368 -21.59 -5.85 5.28
N CYS A 369 -21.08 -5.17 4.25
CA CYS A 369 -21.51 -3.82 3.91
C CYS A 369 -22.97 -3.74 3.46
N THR A 370 -23.44 -4.70 2.65
CA THR A 370 -24.86 -4.80 2.31
C THR A 370 -25.74 -4.92 3.56
N ARG A 371 -25.28 -5.67 4.56
CA ARG A 371 -26.03 -5.87 5.81
C ARG A 371 -25.96 -4.65 6.72
N VAL A 372 -24.78 -4.08 6.91
CA VAL A 372 -24.53 -2.90 7.76
C VAL A 372 -25.31 -1.69 7.25
N ASN A 373 -25.41 -1.52 5.93
CA ASN A 373 -26.14 -0.43 5.29
C ASN A 373 -27.64 -0.72 5.08
N SER A 374 -28.17 -1.82 5.63
CA SER A 374 -29.61 -2.10 5.60
C SER A 374 -30.34 -1.42 6.77
N ASP A 375 -31.66 -1.23 6.66
CA ASP A 375 -32.48 -0.66 7.74
C ASP A 375 -32.45 -1.49 9.04
N LYS A 376 -32.13 -2.78 8.93
CA LYS A 376 -32.16 -3.73 10.06
C LYS A 376 -30.88 -4.59 10.09
N PRO A 377 -29.71 -4.00 10.42
CA PRO A 377 -28.42 -4.70 10.37
C PRO A 377 -28.33 -5.86 11.37
N THR A 378 -29.19 -5.88 12.40
CA THR A 378 -29.30 -6.97 13.38
C THR A 378 -30.40 -7.98 13.08
N GLN A 379 -31.11 -7.90 11.95
CA GLN A 379 -32.21 -8.81 11.67
C GLN A 379 -31.75 -10.27 11.54
N GLY A 380 -32.25 -11.15 12.41
CA GLY A 380 -31.86 -12.56 12.46
C GLY A 380 -30.51 -12.80 13.13
N CYS A 381 -29.95 -11.77 13.78
CA CYS A 381 -29.28 -11.96 15.05
C CYS A 381 -30.38 -12.21 16.11
#